data_AF-A0A418UVE9-F1
#
_entry.id   AF-A0A418UVE9-F1
#
_cell.length_a   1.000
_cell.length_b   1.000
_cell.length_c   1.000
_cell.angle_alpha   90.00
_cell.angle_beta   90.00
_cell.angle_gamma   90.00
#
_symmetry.space_group_name_H-M   'P 1'
#
loop_
_entity.id
_entity.type
_entity.pdbx_description
1 polymer ?
#
loop_
_entity_poly.entity_id
_entity_poly.type
_entity_poly.pdbx_seq_one_letter_code
_entity_poly.pdbx_strand_id
1 'polypeptide(L)'
;MHPWWHGAVVYEVYPRSFADTDGDGVGDLRGVASRVPYLAALGVDAVWLSPLLSLRPGCRPRLAAARALPVSSRHRAGRLPATQ
;
A
#
# COMPACT_ATOMS: atom_id res chain seq x y z
N MET A 1 -18.45 14.26 9.35
CA MET A 1 -18.41 12.82 8.97
C MET A 1 -17.23 12.21 9.72
N HIS A 2 -17.45 11.13 10.48
CA HIS A 2 -16.32 10.40 11.06
C HIS A 2 -15.56 9.66 9.94
N PRO A 3 -14.22 9.64 9.98
CA PRO A 3 -13.46 8.85 9.02
C PRO A 3 -13.75 7.35 9.20
N TRP A 4 -13.80 6.60 8.10
CA TRP A 4 -14.16 5.17 8.10
C TRP A 4 -13.25 4.30 8.98
N TRP A 5 -11.98 4.68 9.14
CA TRP A 5 -11.00 3.95 9.94
C TRP A 5 -11.17 4.19 11.44
N HIS A 6 -11.93 5.22 11.83
CA HIS A 6 -12.10 5.57 13.22
C HIS A 6 -13.09 4.61 13.89
N GLY A 7 -12.55 3.65 14.64
CA GLY A 7 -13.32 2.57 15.27
C GLY A 7 -13.39 1.27 14.45
N ALA A 8 -12.68 1.21 13.31
CA ALA A 8 -12.62 0.01 12.48
C ALA A 8 -11.79 -1.11 13.13
N VAL A 9 -12.26 -2.35 13.02
CA VAL A 9 -11.51 -3.56 13.40
C VAL A 9 -10.68 -4.01 12.20
N VAL A 10 -9.35 -3.98 12.36
CA VAL A 10 -8.40 -4.39 11.32
C VAL A 10 -7.81 -5.76 11.65
N TYR A 11 -7.84 -6.67 10.68
CA TYR A 11 -7.24 -7.99 10.81
C TYR A 11 -5.97 -8.09 9.96
N GLU A 12 -4.82 -8.32 10.59
CA GLU A 12 -3.57 -8.53 9.87
C GLU A 12 -3.45 -9.98 9.41
N VAL A 13 -3.19 -10.16 8.11
CA VAL A 13 -2.99 -11.46 7.47
C VAL A 13 -1.58 -11.52 6.92
N TYR A 14 -0.87 -12.59 7.28
CA TYR A 14 0.38 -13.01 6.65
C TYR A 14 0.07 -14.02 5.54
N PRO A 15 0.03 -13.63 4.25
CA PRO A 15 -0.62 -14.44 3.20
C PRO A 15 0.02 -15.82 2.98
N ARG A 16 1.36 -15.89 3.04
CA ARG A 16 2.16 -17.11 2.85
C ARG A 16 1.81 -18.24 3.83
N SER A 17 1.14 -17.94 4.94
CA SER A 17 0.75 -18.93 5.95
C SER A 17 -0.75 -18.99 6.20
N PHE A 18 -1.56 -18.29 5.40
CA PHE A 18 -2.99 -18.13 5.68
C PHE A 18 -3.86 -19.18 5.00
N ALA A 19 -3.81 -19.27 3.67
CA ALA A 19 -4.56 -20.25 2.91
C ALA A 19 -3.89 -20.50 1.56
N ASP A 20 -3.59 -21.77 1.28
CA ASP A 20 -3.01 -22.28 0.04
C ASP A 20 -4.15 -22.83 -0.83
N THR A 21 -4.23 -22.40 -2.09
CA THR A 21 -5.23 -22.87 -3.06
C THR A 21 -4.67 -23.67 -4.23
N ASP A 22 -3.35 -23.68 -4.44
CA ASP A 22 -2.71 -24.41 -5.54
C ASP A 22 -1.90 -25.64 -5.08
N GLY A 23 -1.75 -25.83 -3.78
CA GLY A 23 -1.16 -27.01 -3.14
C GLY A 23 0.36 -27.00 -3.10
N ASP A 24 1.00 -25.85 -3.29
CA ASP A 24 2.46 -25.71 -3.23
C ASP A 24 3.02 -25.63 -1.79
N GLY A 25 2.13 -25.59 -0.78
CA GLY A 25 2.45 -25.49 0.64
C GLY A 25 2.60 -24.05 1.14
N VAL A 26 2.31 -23.06 0.30
CA VAL A 26 2.43 -21.63 0.58
C VAL A 26 1.09 -20.95 0.33
N GLY A 27 0.64 -20.16 1.30
CA GLY A 27 -0.58 -19.39 1.12
C GLY A 27 -0.47 -18.28 0.07
N ASP A 28 -1.57 -18.07 -0.64
CA ASP A 28 -1.65 -17.20 -1.82
C ASP A 28 -2.82 -16.19 -1.71
N LEU A 29 -2.88 -15.23 -2.64
CA LEU A 29 -3.92 -14.19 -2.62
C LEU A 29 -5.32 -14.71 -2.94
N ARG A 30 -5.45 -15.79 -3.71
CA ARG A 30 -6.74 -16.45 -3.96
C ARG A 30 -7.23 -17.14 -2.68
N GLY A 31 -6.32 -17.73 -1.92
CA GLY A 31 -6.58 -18.24 -0.58
C GLY A 31 -7.09 -17.16 0.35
N VAL A 32 -6.44 -15.98 0.40
CA VAL A 32 -6.94 -14.85 1.19
C VAL A 32 -8.34 -14.43 0.74
N ALA A 33 -8.57 -14.25 -0.57
CA ALA A 33 -9.86 -13.86 -1.13
C ALA A 33 -10.98 -14.86 -0.77
N SER A 34 -10.68 -16.16 -0.79
CA SER A 34 -11.64 -17.21 -0.44
C SER A 34 -12.14 -17.14 1.01
N ARG A 35 -11.37 -16.50 1.90
CA ARG A 35 -11.69 -16.34 3.32
C ARG A 35 -12.29 -14.98 3.66
N VAL A 36 -12.43 -14.06 2.70
CA VAL A 36 -13.09 -12.76 2.94
C VAL A 36 -14.50 -12.91 3.52
N PRO A 37 -15.36 -13.85 3.06
CA PRO A 37 -16.67 -14.05 3.69
C PRO A 37 -16.58 -14.43 5.17
N TYR A 38 -15.57 -15.22 5.56
CA TYR A 38 -15.32 -15.57 6.96
C TYR A 38 -14.87 -14.35 7.77
N LEU A 39 -13.95 -13.53 7.24
CA LEU A 39 -13.48 -12.32 7.91
C LEU A 39 -14.60 -11.29 8.08
N ALA A 40 -15.48 -11.16 7.09
CA ALA A 40 -16.67 -10.33 7.19
C ALA A 40 -17.64 -10.85 8.28
N ALA A 41 -17.86 -12.17 8.35
CA ALA A 41 -18.69 -12.78 9.40
C ALA A 41 -18.12 -12.61 10.81
N LEU A 42 -16.79 -12.51 10.93
CA LEU A 42 -16.10 -12.20 12.18
C LEU A 42 -16.28 -10.72 12.62
N GLY A 43 -16.73 -9.85 11.72
CA GLY A 43 -16.91 -8.42 11.98
C GLY A 43 -15.66 -7.57 11.72
N VAL A 44 -14.76 -8.04 10.85
CA VAL A 44 -13.57 -7.29 10.43
C VAL A 44 -13.96 -6.26 9.37
N ASP A 45 -13.55 -5.00 9.55
CA ASP A 45 -13.83 -3.90 8.62
C ASP A 45 -12.74 -3.76 7.54
N ALA A 46 -11.49 -4.12 7.87
CA ALA A 46 -10.37 -4.05 6.93
C ALA A 46 -9.34 -5.15 7.16
N VAL A 47 -8.68 -5.56 6.08
CA VAL A 47 -7.58 -6.54 6.12
C VAL A 47 -6.26 -5.83 5.84
N TRP A 48 -5.30 -5.98 6.75
CA TRP A 48 -3.92 -5.55 6.53
C TRP A 48 -3.11 -6.74 6.03
N LEU A 49 -2.45 -6.62 4.88
CA LEU A 49 -1.56 -7.67 4.38
C LEU A 49 -0.12 -7.36 4.75
N SER A 50 0.56 -8.29 5.43
CA SER A 50 2.01 -8.18 5.59
C SER A 50 2.71 -8.17 4.22
N PRO A 51 3.94 -7.62 4.11
CA PRO A 51 4.59 -7.41 2.83
C PRO A 51 4.65 -8.66 1.93
N LEU A 52 4.18 -8.51 0.69
CA LEU A 52 4.15 -9.56 -0.34
C LEU A 52 5.34 -9.50 -1.32
N LEU A 53 6.26 -8.56 -1.11
CA LEU A 53 7.34 -8.29 -2.05
C LEU A 53 8.39 -9.42 -2.03
N SER A 54 8.40 -10.26 -3.05
CA SER A 54 9.51 -11.19 -3.30
C SER A 54 10.64 -10.43 -3.99
N LEU A 55 11.65 -10.01 -3.23
CA LEU A 55 12.88 -9.48 -3.80
C LEU A 55 13.71 -10.65 -4.32
N ARG A 56 13.92 -10.70 -5.64
CA ARG A 56 14.81 -11.70 -6.24
C ARG A 56 16.26 -11.46 -5.76
N PRO A 57 16.99 -12.52 -5.31
CA PRO A 57 18.39 -12.38 -4.95
C PRO A 57 19.19 -11.91 -6.17
N GLY A 58 19.90 -10.79 -6.02
CA GLY A 58 20.67 -10.14 -7.10
C GLY A 58 20.02 -8.87 -7.68
N CYS A 59 18.71 -8.67 -7.51
CA CYS A 59 18.10 -7.37 -7.77
C CYS A 59 18.40 -6.43 -6.61
N ARG A 60 19.51 -5.69 -6.69
CA ARG A 60 19.71 -4.53 -5.82
C ARG A 60 18.54 -3.57 -6.07
N PRO A 61 17.71 -3.23 -5.06
CA PRO A 61 16.80 -2.12 -5.22
C PRO A 61 17.70 -0.93 -5.52
N ARG A 62 17.55 -0.36 -6.72
CA ARG A 62 18.14 0.94 -7.01
C ARG A 62 17.35 1.89 -6.12
N LEU A 63 17.79 2.02 -4.87
CA LEU A 63 17.60 3.23 -4.09
C LEU A 63 18.27 4.31 -4.93
N ALA A 64 17.55 4.81 -5.93
CA ALA A 64 17.76 6.15 -6.40
C ALA A 64 17.68 6.96 -5.11
N ALA A 65 18.85 7.43 -4.65
CA ALA A 65 18.91 8.40 -3.59
C ALA A 65 17.81 9.40 -3.91
N ALA A 66 16.81 9.47 -3.04
CA ALA A 66 15.81 10.52 -3.10
C ALA A 66 16.62 11.80 -2.95
N ARG A 67 17.03 12.38 -4.07
CA ARG A 67 17.49 13.75 -4.14
C ARG A 67 16.27 14.52 -3.65
N ALA A 68 16.33 14.99 -2.42
CA ALA A 68 15.45 16.04 -1.96
C ALA A 68 15.66 17.20 -2.92
N LEU A 69 14.75 17.35 -3.90
CA LEU A 69 14.70 18.55 -4.71
C LEU A 69 14.25 19.66 -3.77
N PRO A 70 15.01 20.75 -3.62
CA PRO A 70 14.54 21.89 -2.85
C PRO A 70 13.29 22.48 -3.53
N VAL A 71 12.18 22.56 -2.79
CA VAL A 71 11.02 23.40 -3.14
C VAL A 71 11.44 24.86 -2.92
N SER A 72 12.24 25.40 -3.84
CA SER A 72 12.37 26.84 -4.03
C SER A 72 13.06 27.15 -5.35
N SER A 73 12.27 27.27 -6.41
CA SER A 73 12.63 28.11 -7.55
C SER A 73 11.50 29.10 -7.78
N ARG A 74 11.70 30.30 -7.21
CA ARG A 74 10.97 31.50 -7.61
C ARG A 74 11.12 31.68 -9.11
N HIS A 75 10.05 31.48 -9.86
CA HIS A 75 9.80 32.25 -11.09
C HIS A 75 8.59 33.13 -10.86
N ARG A 76 8.79 34.18 -10.05
CA ARG A 76 8.01 35.41 -10.20
C ARG A 76 8.59 36.11 -11.42
N ALA A 77 8.11 35.72 -12.61
CA ALA A 77 8.39 36.46 -13.82
C ALA A 77 7.85 37.87 -13.62
N GLY A 78 8.75 38.85 -13.62
CA GLY A 78 8.39 40.26 -13.61
C GLY A 78 7.61 40.61 -14.87
N ARG A 79 6.46 41.27 -14.67
CA ARG A 79 5.87 42.21 -15.61
C ARG A 79 5.34 43.39 -14.81
N LEU A 80 6.10 44.49 -14.84
CA LEU A 80 5.58 45.85 -14.69
C LEU A 80 5.29 46.40 -16.11
N PRO A 81 4.60 47.55 -16.28
CA PRO A 81 3.19 47.67 -16.66
C PRO A 81 3.01 48.07 -18.13
N ALA A 82 1.82 47.84 -18.68
CA ALA A 82 1.32 48.56 -19.87
C ALA A 82 -0.04 49.15 -19.45
N THR A 83 -0.11 50.46 -19.18
CA THR A 83 -0.66 51.43 -20.15
C THR A 83 -1.88 50.87 -20.88
N GLN A 84 -3.07 51.02 -20.31
CA GLN A 84 -4.11 51.93 -20.79
C GLN A 84 -5.18 52.09 -19.70
#